data_AF-A0A3D4D6Z6-F1
#
_entry.id   AF-A0A3D4D6Z6-F1
#
_cell.length_a   1.000
_cell.length_b   1.000
_cell.length_c   1.000
_cell.angle_alpha   90.00
_cell.angle_beta   90.00
_cell.angle_gamma   90.00
#
_symmetry.space_group_name_H-M   'P 1'
#
loop_
_entity.id
_entity.type
_entity.pdbx_description
1 polymer ?
#
loop_
_entity_poly.entity_id
_entity_poly.type
_entity_poly.pdbx_seq_one_letter_code
_entity_poly.pdbx_strand_id
1 'polypeptide(L)'
;MKKWMTLLLCCVLALNLTACGAGAPGGPEDNAPPQASTLHFEVATQVYENEYKADDGTVLLAERYELPVLELRTEDGELYTLAENVTANGGTGNPTQFTAQNAFNTEMNNVLAGLESEAAQMAAEAKELYAENGTSVFLNGSYWTNELSLTQTYMTEGKFLSIAAENYTYYGGVHPNSATRAWSFDLTTGEFLTLDALASEEGDLQGNSLQESIYWNIYEQIAQKGLSEGYFDDYDSYLQDFPTLATLNFTENGLTVTFDQYVIAPYAAGPQVFAVPYSEFYNALSEHAKTILDVSQEQTVTADFKAAATLWSWFYMDDPPMDYNVTAEVDGNLYDLADIKGVETLEGLRALLLRYVTPELADEWLGSTEQRYRDIDGRLYVMSAGRGGNESLGGYTCTAALDGDSGVLTQTVTLLAWDDTAQAWADTGKTEAYEYPFTLVDGHAVFSAFPCPY
;
A
#
# COMPACT_ATOMS: atom_id res chain seq x y z
N MET A 1 8.38 -35.96 25.32
CA MET A 1 9.37 -37.00 25.67
C MET A 1 8.70 -38.38 25.66
N LYS A 2 9.40 -39.40 25.12
CA LYS A 2 9.02 -40.84 25.01
C LYS A 2 7.92 -41.12 23.97
N LYS A 3 8.20 -41.48 22.70
CA LYS A 3 9.08 -42.53 22.11
C LYS A 3 8.73 -43.95 22.59
N TRP A 4 8.65 -44.85 21.58
CA TRP A 4 8.93 -46.31 21.58
C TRP A 4 7.71 -47.25 21.77
N MET A 5 7.49 -48.33 21.00
CA MET A 5 8.28 -49.02 19.96
C MET A 5 7.51 -50.28 19.48
N THR A 6 7.75 -50.72 18.22
CA THR A 6 7.88 -52.14 17.76
C THR A 6 6.71 -53.14 17.86
N LEU A 7 6.55 -54.22 17.07
CA LEU A 7 7.25 -54.86 15.93
C LEU A 7 6.33 -56.00 15.39
N LEU A 8 6.44 -56.29 14.09
CA LEU A 8 6.27 -57.57 13.36
C LEU A 8 5.30 -58.68 13.82
N LEU A 9 4.55 -59.21 12.82
CA LEU A 9 4.55 -60.64 12.54
C LEU A 9 4.46 -60.92 11.03
N CYS A 10 5.47 -61.58 10.49
CA CYS A 10 5.53 -62.14 9.13
C CYS A 10 4.99 -63.58 9.11
N CYS A 11 4.65 -64.05 7.89
CA CYS A 11 4.50 -65.42 7.35
C CYS A 11 3.09 -65.64 6.74
N VAL A 12 2.87 -66.20 5.54
CA VAL A 12 3.70 -67.00 4.62
C VAL A 12 2.95 -67.21 3.27
N LEU A 13 3.73 -67.31 2.18
CA LEU A 13 3.55 -67.95 0.85
C LEU A 13 2.27 -67.79 -0.02
N ALA A 14 2.51 -67.12 -1.16
CA ALA A 14 2.30 -67.49 -2.57
C ALA A 14 1.36 -68.64 -2.98
N LEU A 15 0.52 -68.37 -3.99
CA LEU A 15 0.29 -69.25 -5.16
C LEU A 15 -0.16 -68.41 -6.37
N ASN A 16 0.62 -68.49 -7.44
CA ASN A 16 0.26 -68.03 -8.80
C ASN A 16 -0.71 -69.02 -9.44
N LEU A 17 -1.76 -68.52 -10.08
CA LEU A 17 -2.45 -69.22 -11.17
C LEU A 17 -2.82 -68.20 -12.26
N THR A 18 -2.04 -68.20 -13.33
CA THR A 18 -2.40 -67.66 -14.64
C THR A 18 -3.40 -68.58 -15.32
N ALA A 19 -4.52 -68.03 -15.79
CA ALA A 19 -5.36 -68.63 -16.82
C ALA A 19 -5.63 -67.60 -17.93
N CYS A 20 -5.25 -67.96 -19.15
CA CYS A 20 -5.45 -67.17 -20.37
C CYS A 20 -6.90 -67.22 -20.85
N GLY A 21 -7.36 -66.10 -21.42
CA GLY A 21 -8.05 -66.10 -22.71
C GLY A 21 -9.55 -65.86 -22.71
N ALA A 22 -9.97 -64.63 -23.05
CA ALA A 22 -10.76 -64.31 -24.25
C ALA A 22 -11.16 -62.82 -24.20
N GLY A 23 -10.78 -62.07 -25.23
CA GLY A 23 -11.03 -60.64 -25.32
C GLY A 23 -12.49 -60.29 -25.60
N ALA A 24 -12.92 -59.17 -25.02
CA ALA A 24 -14.01 -58.33 -25.52
C ALA A 24 -13.56 -56.87 -25.36
N PRO A 25 -13.75 -56.00 -26.37
CA PRO A 25 -13.28 -54.62 -26.34
C PRO A 25 -14.30 -53.74 -25.63
N GLY A 26 -13.94 -53.23 -24.46
CA GLY A 26 -14.55 -52.06 -23.82
C GLY A 26 -13.40 -51.28 -23.21
N GLY A 27 -13.07 -50.12 -23.79
CA GLY A 27 -11.92 -49.32 -23.39
C GLY A 27 -11.98 -48.93 -21.91
N PRO A 28 -10.82 -48.67 -21.27
CA PRO A 28 -10.82 -48.04 -19.97
C PRO A 28 -11.44 -46.65 -20.13
N GLU A 29 -12.53 -46.38 -19.43
CA GLU A 29 -12.84 -45.00 -19.07
C GLU A 29 -11.61 -44.48 -18.33
N ASP A 30 -10.99 -43.49 -18.94
CA ASP A 30 -9.84 -42.75 -18.44
C ASP A 30 -10.34 -41.98 -17.21
N ASN A 31 -10.44 -42.67 -16.08
CA ASN A 31 -10.62 -42.06 -14.78
C ASN A 31 -9.27 -41.46 -14.37
N ALA A 32 -8.84 -40.45 -15.13
CA ALA A 32 -7.91 -39.47 -14.60
C ALA A 32 -8.57 -38.87 -13.34
N PRO A 33 -7.85 -38.75 -12.22
CA PRO A 33 -8.33 -37.97 -11.09
C PRO A 33 -8.78 -36.60 -11.61
N PRO A 34 -9.89 -36.02 -11.12
CA PRO A 34 -10.26 -34.65 -11.48
C PRO A 34 -9.03 -33.77 -11.27
N GLN A 35 -8.53 -33.16 -12.34
CA GLN A 35 -7.52 -32.12 -12.23
C GLN A 35 -8.13 -31.08 -11.29
N ALA A 36 -7.43 -30.73 -10.20
CA ALA A 36 -7.89 -29.67 -9.31
C ALA A 36 -8.08 -28.42 -10.16
N SER A 37 -9.34 -28.02 -10.37
CA SER A 37 -9.68 -26.85 -11.16
C SER A 37 -8.95 -25.65 -10.56
N THR A 38 -8.17 -24.92 -11.36
CA THR A 38 -7.56 -23.67 -10.88
C THR A 38 -8.69 -22.72 -10.50
N LEU A 39 -8.72 -22.30 -9.23
CA LEU A 39 -9.71 -21.34 -8.74
C LEU A 39 -9.15 -19.92 -8.85
N HIS A 40 -10.01 -18.95 -9.10
CA HIS A 40 -9.68 -17.54 -9.05
C HIS A 40 -10.67 -16.77 -8.19
N PHE A 41 -10.22 -15.64 -7.65
CA PHE A 41 -11.05 -14.73 -6.88
C PHE A 41 -11.81 -13.77 -7.80
N GLU A 42 -13.05 -13.46 -7.42
CA GLU A 42 -13.83 -12.35 -7.98
C GLU A 42 -14.50 -11.59 -6.84
N VAL A 43 -14.68 -10.27 -6.98
CA VAL A 43 -15.42 -9.48 -6.00
C VAL A 43 -16.79 -9.15 -6.58
N ALA A 44 -17.83 -9.64 -5.91
CA ALA A 44 -19.20 -9.25 -6.16
C ALA A 44 -19.66 -8.19 -5.15
N THR A 45 -20.71 -7.44 -5.48
CA THR A 45 -21.36 -6.51 -4.55
C THR A 45 -22.69 -7.09 -4.11
N GLN A 46 -22.90 -7.16 -2.80
CA GLN A 46 -24.18 -7.50 -2.20
C GLN A 46 -24.85 -6.26 -1.62
N VAL A 47 -26.13 -6.08 -1.96
CA VAL A 47 -26.94 -4.93 -1.51
C VAL A 47 -27.91 -5.39 -0.43
N TYR A 48 -27.93 -4.66 0.68
CA TYR A 48 -28.84 -4.84 1.80
C TYR A 48 -29.66 -3.57 1.98
N GLU A 49 -30.97 -3.71 2.07
CA GLU A 49 -31.90 -2.59 2.20
C GLU A 49 -33.00 -2.92 3.19
N ASN A 50 -33.37 -1.96 4.02
CA ASN A 50 -34.44 -2.10 4.99
C ASN A 50 -35.03 -0.74 5.39
N GLU A 51 -36.29 -0.75 5.81
CA GLU A 51 -37.02 0.45 6.23
C GLU A 51 -37.65 0.23 7.60
N TYR A 52 -37.39 1.16 8.52
CA TYR A 52 -38.00 1.19 9.84
C TYR A 52 -39.18 2.16 9.84
N LYS A 53 -40.36 1.64 10.14
CA LYS A 53 -41.62 2.40 10.07
C LYS A 53 -42.27 2.57 11.45
N ALA A 54 -43.03 3.66 11.58
CA ALA A 54 -44.00 3.85 12.65
C ALA A 54 -45.23 2.95 12.45
N ASP A 55 -46.09 2.85 13.47
CA ASP A 55 -47.32 2.03 13.44
C ASP A 55 -48.31 2.46 12.34
N ASP A 56 -48.28 3.71 11.92
CA ASP A 56 -49.11 4.26 10.84
C ASP A 56 -48.51 4.04 9.44
N GLY A 57 -47.34 3.38 9.35
CA GLY A 57 -46.64 3.09 8.10
C GLY A 57 -45.68 4.19 7.63
N THR A 58 -45.52 5.29 8.38
CA THR A 58 -44.54 6.35 8.07
C THR A 58 -43.13 5.79 8.19
N VAL A 59 -42.30 5.97 7.15
CA VAL A 59 -40.88 5.60 7.19
C VAL A 59 -40.13 6.61 8.06
N LEU A 60 -39.40 6.10 9.04
CA LEU A 60 -38.64 6.90 10.00
C LEU A 60 -37.14 6.83 9.70
N LEU A 61 -36.65 5.66 9.29
CA LEU A 61 -35.27 5.43 8.88
C LEU A 61 -35.25 4.45 7.70
N ALA A 62 -34.39 4.70 6.72
CA ALA A 62 -34.06 3.76 5.67
C ALA A 62 -32.55 3.47 5.69
N GLU A 63 -32.20 2.21 5.49
CA GLU A 63 -30.81 1.78 5.36
C GLU A 63 -30.54 1.14 4.01
N ARG A 64 -29.33 1.39 3.48
CA ARG A 64 -28.83 0.78 2.25
C ARG A 64 -27.33 0.54 2.33
N TYR A 65 -26.91 -0.72 2.32
CA TYR A 65 -25.50 -1.08 2.40
C TYR A 65 -25.08 -1.89 1.17
N GLU A 66 -24.01 -1.45 0.53
CA GLU A 66 -23.24 -2.22 -0.44
C GLU A 66 -22.02 -2.81 0.26
N LEU A 67 -21.94 -4.13 0.31
CA LEU A 67 -20.80 -4.86 0.87
C LEU A 67 -20.13 -5.72 -0.19
N PRO A 68 -18.79 -5.82 -0.18
CA PRO A 68 -18.08 -6.68 -1.09
C PRO A 68 -18.24 -8.13 -0.62
N VAL A 69 -18.35 -9.05 -1.56
CA VAL A 69 -18.32 -10.49 -1.33
C VAL A 69 -17.22 -11.06 -2.18
N LEU A 70 -16.28 -11.75 -1.54
CA LEU A 70 -15.23 -12.47 -2.23
C LEU A 70 -15.79 -13.81 -2.69
N GLU A 71 -15.84 -14.00 -3.99
CA GLU A 71 -16.26 -15.23 -4.66
C GLU A 71 -15.04 -16.04 -5.10
N LEU A 72 -15.20 -17.36 -5.13
CA LEU A 72 -14.26 -18.26 -5.79
C LEU A 72 -14.93 -18.81 -7.02
N ARG A 73 -14.23 -18.77 -8.15
CA ARG A 73 -14.72 -19.29 -9.42
C ARG A 73 -13.76 -20.29 -10.03
N THR A 74 -14.31 -21.27 -10.74
CA THR A 74 -13.52 -22.17 -11.59
C THR A 74 -13.03 -21.44 -12.84
N GLU A 75 -12.11 -22.04 -13.59
CA GLU A 75 -11.63 -21.50 -14.87
C GLU A 75 -12.76 -21.19 -15.87
N ASP A 76 -13.86 -21.96 -15.83
CA ASP A 76 -15.05 -21.74 -16.66
C ASP A 76 -15.99 -20.63 -16.15
N GLY A 77 -15.65 -20.00 -15.02
CA GLY A 77 -16.41 -18.91 -14.39
C GLY A 77 -17.54 -19.36 -13.43
N GLU A 78 -17.69 -20.66 -13.22
CA GLU A 78 -18.72 -21.21 -12.33
C GLU A 78 -18.35 -20.97 -10.85
N LEU A 79 -19.35 -20.62 -10.03
CA LEU A 79 -19.16 -20.36 -8.61
C LEU A 79 -18.72 -21.65 -7.91
N TYR A 80 -17.60 -21.59 -7.20
CA TYR A 80 -17.10 -22.69 -6.40
C TYR A 80 -17.75 -22.68 -5.02
N THR A 81 -18.47 -23.77 -4.70
CA THR A 81 -18.91 -24.04 -3.33
C THR A 81 -18.18 -25.26 -2.76
N LEU A 82 -17.75 -25.16 -1.50
CA LEU A 82 -17.03 -26.25 -0.83
C LEU A 82 -17.92 -27.49 -0.65
N ALA A 83 -19.21 -27.29 -0.32
CA ALA A 83 -20.15 -28.38 -0.04
C ALA A 83 -20.36 -29.32 -1.23
N GLU A 84 -20.36 -28.79 -2.45
CA GLU A 84 -20.52 -29.56 -3.69
C GLU A 84 -19.24 -30.31 -4.10
N ASN A 85 -18.06 -29.85 -3.66
CA ASN A 85 -16.77 -30.42 -4.08
C ASN A 85 -16.11 -31.35 -3.07
N VAL A 86 -16.43 -31.27 -1.77
CA VAL A 86 -16.02 -32.28 -0.77
C VAL A 86 -16.59 -33.67 -1.12
N THR A 87 -17.76 -33.71 -1.76
CA THR A 87 -18.40 -34.93 -2.26
C THR A 87 -17.75 -35.47 -3.55
N ALA A 88 -17.12 -34.62 -4.36
CA ALA A 88 -16.49 -35.00 -5.63
C ALA A 88 -15.00 -35.41 -5.51
N ASN A 89 -14.23 -34.79 -4.62
CA ASN A 89 -12.76 -34.96 -4.55
C ASN A 89 -12.26 -35.82 -3.38
N GLY A 90 -13.11 -36.67 -2.79
CA GLY A 90 -12.67 -37.67 -1.81
C GLY A 90 -12.11 -37.11 -0.49
N GLY A 91 -12.41 -35.87 -0.14
CA GLY A 91 -12.07 -35.28 1.16
C GLY A 91 -10.69 -34.62 1.27
N THR A 92 -10.07 -34.19 0.17
CA THR A 92 -8.94 -33.23 0.25
C THR A 92 -9.40 -31.95 0.93
N GLY A 93 -8.62 -31.46 1.91
CA GLY A 93 -8.98 -30.30 2.75
C GLY A 93 -9.26 -29.01 1.97
N ASN A 94 -9.76 -27.99 2.67
CA ASN A 94 -10.13 -26.71 2.05
C ASN A 94 -8.91 -26.09 1.34
N PRO A 95 -9.05 -25.64 0.07
CA PRO A 95 -7.98 -24.91 -0.58
C PRO A 95 -7.70 -23.61 0.19
N THR A 96 -6.44 -23.16 0.23
CA THR A 96 -6.04 -21.92 0.91
C THR A 96 -6.89 -20.73 0.49
N GLN A 97 -7.27 -20.67 -0.79
CA GLN A 97 -8.15 -19.66 -1.34
C GLN A 97 -9.54 -19.65 -0.70
N PHE A 98 -10.10 -20.81 -0.33
CA PHE A 98 -11.37 -20.89 0.39
C PHE A 98 -11.25 -20.36 1.82
N THR A 99 -10.11 -20.60 2.49
CA THR A 99 -9.85 -20.01 3.81
C THR A 99 -9.79 -18.49 3.72
N ALA A 100 -9.07 -17.93 2.74
CA ALA A 100 -9.00 -16.49 2.51
C ALA A 100 -10.38 -15.90 2.16
N GLN A 101 -11.12 -16.55 1.25
CA GLN A 101 -12.50 -16.19 0.92
C GLN A 101 -13.39 -16.12 2.18
N ASN A 102 -13.35 -17.16 3.00
CA ASN A 102 -14.16 -17.25 4.20
C ASN A 102 -13.76 -16.20 5.24
N ALA A 103 -12.46 -15.91 5.41
CA ALA A 103 -11.97 -14.87 6.31
C ALA A 103 -12.50 -13.50 5.89
N PHE A 104 -12.37 -13.14 4.60
CA PHE A 104 -12.88 -11.88 4.07
C PHE A 104 -14.40 -11.75 4.26
N ASN A 105 -15.16 -12.76 3.82
CA ASN A 105 -16.62 -12.72 3.90
C ASN A 105 -17.14 -12.75 5.34
N THR A 106 -16.42 -13.40 6.27
CA THR A 106 -16.76 -13.35 7.70
C THR A 106 -16.64 -11.92 8.23
N GLU A 107 -15.58 -11.19 7.85
CA GLU A 107 -15.43 -9.80 8.26
C GLU A 107 -16.50 -8.90 7.66
N MET A 108 -16.85 -9.08 6.38
CA MET A 108 -17.95 -8.29 5.77
C MET A 108 -19.30 -8.57 6.43
N ASN A 109 -19.56 -9.79 6.89
CA ASN A 109 -20.74 -10.10 7.70
C ASN A 109 -20.70 -9.44 9.08
N ASN A 110 -19.52 -9.31 9.71
CA ASN A 110 -19.38 -8.58 10.97
C ASN A 110 -19.65 -7.08 10.77
N VAL A 111 -19.16 -6.50 9.66
CA VAL A 111 -19.43 -5.11 9.28
C VAL A 111 -20.93 -4.90 9.09
N LEU A 112 -21.61 -5.78 8.36
CA LEU A 112 -23.07 -5.74 8.19
C LEU A 112 -23.79 -5.74 9.54
N ALA A 113 -23.46 -6.69 10.42
CA ALA A 113 -24.10 -6.80 11.72
C ALA A 113 -23.90 -5.54 12.58
N GLY A 114 -22.73 -4.89 12.48
CA GLY A 114 -22.46 -3.60 13.12
C GLY A 114 -23.36 -2.49 12.58
N LEU A 115 -23.49 -2.39 11.25
CA LEU A 115 -24.35 -1.39 10.59
C LEU A 115 -25.83 -1.59 10.92
N GLU A 116 -26.33 -2.83 10.84
CA GLU A 116 -27.71 -3.16 11.23
C GLU A 116 -27.99 -2.88 12.71
N SER A 117 -27.01 -3.11 13.58
CA SER A 117 -27.13 -2.78 15.01
C SER A 117 -27.22 -1.27 15.24
N GLU A 118 -26.41 -0.48 14.55
CA GLU A 118 -26.47 0.99 14.61
C GLU A 118 -27.82 1.50 14.08
N ALA A 119 -28.26 1.02 12.91
CA ALA A 119 -29.52 1.44 12.32
C ALA A 119 -30.72 1.07 13.20
N ALA A 120 -30.70 -0.11 13.83
CA ALA A 120 -31.73 -0.52 14.79
C ALA A 120 -31.78 0.40 16.02
N GLN A 121 -30.62 0.83 16.54
CA GLN A 121 -30.56 1.81 17.62
C GLN A 121 -31.15 3.16 17.19
N MET A 122 -30.68 3.68 16.06
CA MET A 122 -31.16 4.98 15.54
C MET A 122 -32.64 4.94 15.17
N ALA A 123 -33.15 3.80 14.67
CA ALA A 123 -34.56 3.62 14.40
C ALA A 123 -35.42 3.62 15.68
N ALA A 124 -34.89 3.16 16.81
CA ALA A 124 -35.58 3.26 18.09
C ALA A 124 -35.68 4.73 18.55
N GLU A 125 -34.60 5.50 18.42
CA GLU A 125 -34.59 6.93 18.72
C GLU A 125 -35.55 7.71 17.79
N ALA A 126 -35.56 7.37 16.49
CA ALA A 126 -36.48 7.96 15.51
C ALA A 126 -37.95 7.72 15.89
N LYS A 127 -38.27 6.54 16.43
CA LYS A 127 -39.62 6.20 16.90
C LYS A 127 -40.03 7.01 18.12
N GLU A 128 -39.14 7.17 19.10
CA GLU A 128 -39.39 8.00 20.27
C GLU A 128 -39.64 9.45 19.86
N LEU A 129 -38.78 10.00 19.00
CA LEU A 129 -38.89 11.36 18.50
C LEU A 129 -40.18 11.58 17.70
N TYR A 130 -40.58 10.59 16.88
CA TYR A 130 -41.87 10.61 16.17
C TYR A 130 -43.07 10.54 17.11
N ALA A 131 -43.01 9.71 18.16
CA ALA A 131 -44.10 9.59 19.14
C ALA A 131 -44.33 10.91 19.91
N GLU A 132 -43.26 11.66 20.19
CA GLU A 132 -43.34 12.95 20.89
C GLU A 132 -43.84 14.09 20.00
N ASN A 133 -43.44 14.13 18.73
CA ASN A 133 -43.59 15.30 17.87
C ASN A 133 -44.47 15.08 16.63
N GLY A 134 -44.90 13.84 16.39
CA GLY A 134 -45.64 13.43 15.20
C GLY A 134 -44.89 13.74 13.90
N THR A 135 -45.64 14.10 12.86
CA THR A 135 -45.11 14.35 11.51
C THR A 135 -44.24 15.61 11.40
N SER A 136 -44.13 16.42 12.45
CA SER A 136 -43.34 17.66 12.42
C SER A 136 -41.83 17.45 12.29
N VAL A 137 -41.35 16.23 12.60
CA VAL A 137 -39.93 15.83 12.52
C VAL A 137 -39.59 15.26 11.14
N PHE A 138 -40.55 14.58 10.52
CA PHE A 138 -40.40 13.89 9.24
C PHE A 138 -41.30 14.55 8.19
N LEU A 139 -40.99 15.80 7.86
CA LEU A 139 -41.80 16.62 6.96
C LEU A 139 -41.69 16.16 5.51
N ASN A 140 -42.81 16.21 4.78
CA ASN A 140 -42.87 15.92 3.34
C ASN A 140 -42.31 14.54 2.94
N GLY A 141 -42.38 13.55 3.84
CA GLY A 141 -41.87 12.20 3.57
C GLY A 141 -40.36 12.06 3.72
N SER A 142 -39.67 13.03 4.36
CA SER A 142 -38.28 12.84 4.77
C SER A 142 -38.15 11.73 5.80
N TYR A 143 -37.05 11.02 5.79
CA TYR A 143 -36.68 9.99 6.77
C TYR A 143 -35.20 10.10 7.08
N TRP A 144 -34.77 9.47 8.17
CA TRP A 144 -33.37 9.31 8.49
C TRP A 144 -32.71 8.29 7.57
N THR A 145 -31.43 8.49 7.25
CA THR A 145 -30.70 7.62 6.31
C THR A 145 -29.41 7.10 6.94
N ASN A 146 -29.10 5.83 6.71
CA ASN A 146 -27.80 5.23 6.96
C ASN A 146 -27.39 4.42 5.73
N GLU A 147 -26.32 4.84 5.05
CA GLU A 147 -25.89 4.26 3.79
C GLU A 147 -24.42 3.89 3.84
N LEU A 148 -24.05 2.78 3.18
CA LEU A 148 -22.67 2.42 2.88
C LEU A 148 -22.61 2.12 1.38
N SER A 149 -21.79 2.87 0.63
CA SER A 149 -21.63 2.67 -0.81
C SER A 149 -20.19 2.28 -1.13
N LEU A 150 -19.98 1.29 -1.98
CA LEU A 150 -18.64 0.94 -2.45
C LEU A 150 -18.16 1.98 -3.45
N THR A 151 -17.00 2.56 -3.20
CA THR A 151 -16.43 3.62 -4.04
C THR A 151 -15.29 3.12 -4.91
N GLN A 152 -14.56 2.09 -4.46
CA GLN A 152 -13.48 1.48 -5.26
C GLN A 152 -13.23 0.03 -4.87
N THR A 153 -12.87 -0.77 -5.88
CA THR A 153 -12.33 -2.12 -5.73
C THR A 153 -11.08 -2.24 -6.59
N TYR A 154 -9.95 -2.64 -5.98
CA TYR A 154 -8.68 -2.88 -6.65
C TYR A 154 -8.14 -4.26 -6.25
N MET A 155 -7.79 -5.10 -7.22
CA MET A 155 -7.26 -6.44 -6.96
C MET A 155 -6.09 -6.74 -7.89
N THR A 156 -5.01 -7.29 -7.35
CA THR A 156 -3.80 -7.67 -8.09
C THR A 156 -3.76 -9.17 -8.31
N GLU A 157 -3.97 -9.67 -9.53
CA GLU A 157 -3.80 -11.10 -9.93
C GLU A 157 -4.19 -12.18 -8.87
N GLY A 158 -5.21 -11.94 -8.04
CA GLY A 158 -5.58 -12.83 -6.93
C GLY A 158 -4.61 -12.90 -5.72
N LYS A 159 -3.75 -11.90 -5.51
CA LYS A 159 -2.77 -11.81 -4.40
C LYS A 159 -3.11 -10.73 -3.38
N PHE A 160 -3.60 -9.57 -3.80
CA PHE A 160 -4.00 -8.48 -2.91
C PHE A 160 -5.34 -7.88 -3.35
N LEU A 161 -6.14 -7.46 -2.37
CA LEU A 161 -7.44 -6.82 -2.56
C LEU A 161 -7.52 -5.56 -1.70
N SER A 162 -7.83 -4.41 -2.30
CA SER A 162 -8.21 -3.18 -1.63
C SER A 162 -9.63 -2.78 -1.99
N ILE A 163 -10.44 -2.47 -0.98
CA ILE A 163 -11.81 -1.98 -1.11
C ILE A 163 -11.92 -0.64 -0.39
N ALA A 164 -12.55 0.35 -1.01
CA ALA A 164 -13.01 1.56 -0.35
C ALA A 164 -14.53 1.69 -0.39
N ALA A 165 -15.07 2.29 0.66
CA ALA A 165 -16.48 2.60 0.81
C ALA A 165 -16.68 3.96 1.48
N GLU A 166 -17.81 4.60 1.23
CA GLU A 166 -18.26 5.79 1.94
C GLU A 166 -19.50 5.44 2.76
N ASN A 167 -19.46 5.75 4.05
CA ASN A 167 -20.63 5.70 4.93
C ASN A 167 -21.24 7.10 5.01
N TYR A 168 -22.55 7.20 4.76
CA TYR A 168 -23.32 8.43 4.81
C TYR A 168 -24.47 8.28 5.81
N THR A 169 -24.60 9.24 6.73
CA THR A 169 -25.70 9.28 7.69
C THR A 169 -26.38 10.64 7.71
N TYR A 170 -27.70 10.63 7.82
CA TYR A 170 -28.48 11.83 8.10
C TYR A 170 -29.60 11.50 9.07
N TYR A 171 -29.43 11.94 10.32
CA TYR A 171 -30.39 11.74 11.41
C TYR A 171 -31.09 13.06 11.78
N GLY A 172 -31.23 13.97 10.81
CA GLY A 172 -31.68 15.35 11.02
C GLY A 172 -30.52 16.31 11.37
N GLY A 173 -30.82 17.61 11.45
CA GLY A 173 -29.83 18.66 11.72
C GLY A 173 -29.55 19.56 10.51
N VAL A 174 -28.40 20.26 10.54
CA VAL A 174 -28.05 21.26 9.50
C VAL A 174 -27.38 20.61 8.29
N HIS A 175 -26.71 19.47 8.47
CA HIS A 175 -25.98 18.75 7.41
C HIS A 175 -25.87 17.24 7.75
N PRO A 176 -25.59 16.38 6.76
CA PRO A 176 -25.27 14.97 6.98
C PRO A 176 -23.84 14.75 7.49
N ASN A 177 -23.51 13.51 7.86
CA ASN A 177 -22.14 13.07 8.13
C ASN A 177 -21.70 12.06 7.07
N SER A 178 -20.43 12.15 6.65
CA SER A 178 -19.77 11.14 5.82
C SER A 178 -18.51 10.63 6.52
N ALA A 179 -18.22 9.35 6.39
CA ALA A 179 -16.96 8.74 6.84
C ALA A 179 -16.48 7.72 5.81
N THR A 180 -15.16 7.71 5.53
CA THR A 180 -14.57 6.77 4.60
C THR A 180 -14.20 5.47 5.34
N ARG A 181 -14.31 4.34 4.66
CA ARG A 181 -13.82 3.04 5.12
C ARG A 181 -12.98 2.40 4.03
N ALA A 182 -11.94 1.69 4.42
CA ALA A 182 -11.17 0.89 3.49
C ALA A 182 -10.69 -0.41 4.14
N TRP A 183 -10.54 -1.44 3.32
CA TRP A 183 -10.00 -2.74 3.69
C TRP A 183 -8.89 -3.11 2.72
N SER A 184 -7.76 -3.54 3.26
CA SER A 184 -6.67 -4.13 2.50
C SER A 184 -6.50 -5.58 2.95
N PHE A 185 -6.48 -6.51 2.01
CA PHE A 185 -6.54 -7.94 2.29
C PHE A 185 -5.53 -8.70 1.43
N ASP A 186 -4.69 -9.48 2.10
CA ASP A 186 -3.76 -10.39 1.45
C ASP A 186 -4.47 -11.70 1.11
N LEU A 187 -4.73 -11.91 -0.18
CA LEU A 187 -5.41 -13.10 -0.68
C LEU A 187 -4.54 -14.36 -0.60
N THR A 188 -3.22 -14.21 -0.41
CA THR A 188 -2.27 -15.32 -0.30
C THR A 188 -2.25 -15.90 1.12
N THR A 189 -2.36 -15.06 2.13
CA THR A 189 -2.37 -15.45 3.55
C THR A 189 -3.77 -15.54 4.14
N GLY A 190 -4.73 -14.79 3.59
CA GLY A 190 -6.09 -14.69 4.10
C GLY A 190 -6.22 -13.70 5.27
N GLU A 191 -5.32 -12.72 5.36
CA GLU A 191 -5.25 -11.76 6.46
C GLU A 191 -5.58 -10.33 6.00
N PHE A 192 -6.28 -9.57 6.84
CA PHE A 192 -6.42 -8.13 6.66
C PHE A 192 -5.13 -7.44 7.08
N LEU A 193 -4.70 -6.47 6.26
CA LEU A 193 -3.41 -5.82 6.39
C LEU A 193 -3.55 -4.44 7.03
N THR A 194 -2.60 -4.13 7.91
CA THR A 194 -2.28 -2.77 8.35
C THR A 194 -1.07 -2.24 7.57
N LEU A 195 -0.76 -0.93 7.66
CA LEU A 195 0.49 -0.42 7.09
C LEU A 195 1.72 -1.10 7.69
N ASP A 196 1.72 -1.40 8.98
CA ASP A 196 2.86 -2.07 9.63
C ASP A 196 3.16 -3.44 9.04
N ALA A 197 2.12 -4.19 8.63
CA ALA A 197 2.30 -5.49 7.98
C ALA A 197 2.95 -5.37 6.59
N LEU A 198 2.87 -4.19 5.96
CA LEU A 198 3.46 -3.89 4.65
C LEU A 198 4.86 -3.27 4.77
N ALA A 199 5.24 -2.78 5.95
CA ALA A 199 6.48 -2.05 6.16
C ALA A 199 7.71 -2.98 6.24
N SER A 200 8.82 -2.54 5.64
CA SER A 200 10.14 -3.09 5.93
C SER A 200 10.57 -2.68 7.35
N GLU A 201 11.26 -3.58 8.07
CA GLU A 201 11.92 -3.23 9.34
C GLU A 201 13.06 -2.22 9.14
N GLU A 202 13.66 -2.17 7.94
CA GLU A 202 14.80 -1.30 7.63
C GLU A 202 14.39 0.12 7.23
N GLY A 203 13.15 0.32 6.74
CA GLY A 203 12.70 1.57 6.15
C GLY A 203 13.28 1.83 4.76
N ASP A 204 13.26 3.10 4.33
CA ASP A 204 13.95 3.59 3.13
C ASP A 204 15.46 3.82 3.38
N LEU A 205 16.17 4.36 2.38
CA LEU A 205 17.61 4.65 2.50
C LEU A 205 17.95 5.68 3.60
N GLN A 206 17.01 6.55 3.95
CA GLN A 206 17.18 7.56 5.00
C GLN A 206 16.76 7.03 6.37
N GLY A 207 16.29 5.78 6.45
CA GLY A 207 15.74 5.17 7.65
C GLY A 207 14.28 5.57 7.93
N ASN A 208 13.61 6.26 7.00
CA ASN A 208 12.19 6.55 7.14
C ASN A 208 11.39 5.26 6.99
N SER A 209 10.48 5.02 7.92
CA SER A 209 9.47 3.99 7.80
C SER A 209 8.54 4.22 6.59
N LEU A 210 7.77 3.19 6.25
CA LEU A 210 6.69 3.30 5.25
C LEU A 210 5.73 4.45 5.58
N GLN A 211 5.37 4.61 6.85
CA GLN A 211 4.47 5.66 7.30
C GLN A 211 5.07 7.05 7.15
N GLU A 212 6.34 7.23 7.55
CA GLU A 212 7.07 8.50 7.40
C GLU A 212 7.22 8.88 5.92
N SER A 213 7.49 7.92 5.04
CA SER A 213 7.59 8.15 3.60
C SER A 213 6.28 8.70 3.02
N ILE A 214 5.14 8.13 3.44
CA ILE A 214 3.80 8.59 3.04
C ILE A 214 3.50 9.97 3.64
N TYR A 215 3.79 10.17 4.92
CA TYR A 215 3.62 11.43 5.62
C TYR A 215 4.37 12.58 4.94
N TRP A 216 5.67 12.40 4.67
CA TRP A 216 6.49 13.45 4.06
C TRP A 216 5.97 13.83 2.67
N ASN A 217 5.52 12.85 1.88
CA ASN A 217 4.91 13.15 0.59
C ASN A 217 3.62 13.99 0.73
N ILE A 218 2.75 13.67 1.69
CA ILE A 218 1.54 14.46 1.95
C ILE A 218 1.92 15.88 2.41
N TYR A 219 2.87 16.00 3.34
CA TYR A 219 3.35 17.28 3.84
C TYR A 219 3.88 18.16 2.71
N GLU A 220 4.71 17.60 1.82
CA GLU A 220 5.23 18.32 0.65
C GLU A 220 4.12 18.76 -0.31
N GLN A 221 3.11 17.91 -0.56
CA GLN A 221 1.97 18.30 -1.38
C GLN A 221 1.20 19.49 -0.80
N ILE A 222 1.02 19.54 0.52
CA ILE A 222 0.35 20.65 1.21
C ILE A 222 1.17 21.93 1.10
N ALA A 223 2.49 21.83 1.35
CA ALA A 223 3.40 22.96 1.29
C ALA A 223 3.49 23.54 -0.13
N GLN A 224 3.69 22.69 -1.15
CA GLN A 224 3.83 23.12 -2.55
C GLN A 224 2.55 23.76 -3.11
N LYS A 225 1.38 23.28 -2.69
CA LYS A 225 0.08 23.83 -3.13
C LYS A 225 -0.38 25.04 -2.29
N GLY A 226 0.35 25.41 -1.24
CA GLY A 226 -0.02 26.51 -0.34
C GLY A 226 -1.37 26.29 0.35
N LEU A 227 -1.71 25.03 0.69
CA LEU A 227 -3.04 24.67 1.20
C LEU A 227 -3.22 24.89 2.69
N SER A 228 -2.14 25.26 3.41
CA SER A 228 -2.13 25.36 4.87
C SER A 228 -3.20 26.32 5.42
N GLU A 229 -3.51 27.43 4.72
CA GLU A 229 -4.54 28.38 5.16
C GLU A 229 -5.97 27.80 5.13
N GLY A 230 -6.18 26.70 4.40
CA GLY A 230 -7.46 26.00 4.35
C GLY A 230 -7.68 24.97 5.46
N TYR A 231 -6.64 24.71 6.27
CA TYR A 231 -6.63 23.68 7.30
C TYR A 231 -6.69 24.27 8.71
N PHE A 232 -6.92 23.42 9.70
CA PHE A 232 -6.88 23.84 11.11
C PHE A 232 -5.45 24.22 11.52
N ASP A 233 -5.30 25.13 12.48
CA ASP A 233 -3.98 25.61 12.91
C ASP A 233 -3.05 24.48 13.43
N ASP A 234 -3.62 23.36 13.87
CA ASP A 234 -2.93 22.18 14.42
C ASP A 234 -2.98 20.94 13.49
N TYR A 235 -3.30 21.13 12.21
CA TYR A 235 -3.42 20.02 11.24
C TYR A 235 -2.16 19.15 11.15
N ASP A 236 -1.00 19.74 11.38
CA ASP A 236 0.33 19.10 11.32
C ASP A 236 0.51 18.04 12.41
N SER A 237 -0.12 18.20 13.57
CA SER A 237 -0.11 17.20 14.65
C SER A 237 -0.82 15.91 14.22
N TYR A 238 -1.90 16.02 13.46
CA TYR A 238 -2.64 14.87 12.94
C TYR A 238 -1.90 14.17 11.80
N LEU A 239 -1.12 14.91 11.01
CA LEU A 239 -0.24 14.32 10.01
C LEU A 239 0.91 13.55 10.67
N GLN A 240 1.49 14.07 11.76
CA GLN A 240 2.54 13.38 12.52
C GLN A 240 2.06 12.06 13.15
N ASP A 241 0.78 11.98 13.54
CA ASP A 241 0.14 10.77 14.06
C ASP A 241 -0.40 9.82 12.97
N PHE A 242 -0.01 10.03 11.70
CA PHE A 242 -0.36 9.16 10.58
C PHE A 242 0.04 7.71 10.86
N PRO A 243 -0.81 6.70 10.55
CA PRO A 243 -2.07 6.76 9.79
C PRO A 243 -3.35 6.87 10.65
N THR A 244 -3.27 7.18 11.94
CA THR A 244 -4.38 6.95 12.91
C THR A 244 -5.73 7.52 12.50
N LEU A 245 -5.76 8.69 11.86
CA LEU A 245 -6.99 9.39 11.43
C LEU A 245 -7.15 9.45 9.90
N ALA A 246 -6.41 8.61 9.19
CA ALA A 246 -6.46 8.54 7.74
C ALA A 246 -7.04 7.19 7.29
N THR A 247 -7.90 7.25 6.28
CA THR A 247 -8.31 6.05 5.55
C THR A 247 -7.38 5.82 4.38
N LEU A 248 -6.92 4.58 4.23
CA LEU A 248 -5.88 4.18 3.29
C LEU A 248 -6.42 3.18 2.30
N ASN A 249 -6.39 3.52 1.02
CA ASN A 249 -6.95 2.69 -0.04
C ASN A 249 -5.97 2.58 -1.21
N PHE A 250 -5.58 1.35 -1.55
CA PHE A 250 -4.60 1.09 -2.58
C PHE A 250 -5.23 1.06 -3.98
N THR A 251 -4.44 1.50 -4.95
CA THR A 251 -4.81 1.62 -6.36
C THR A 251 -3.68 1.06 -7.23
N GLU A 252 -3.90 1.05 -8.55
CA GLU A 252 -2.85 0.73 -9.53
C GLU A 252 -1.64 1.67 -9.44
N ASN A 253 -1.84 2.92 -9.00
CA ASN A 253 -0.79 3.95 -9.03
C ASN A 253 -0.16 4.20 -7.65
N GLY A 254 -0.68 3.62 -6.58
CA GLY A 254 -0.21 3.87 -5.21
C GLY A 254 -1.35 3.93 -4.22
N LEU A 255 -1.22 4.78 -3.21
CA LEU A 255 -2.14 4.91 -2.11
C LEU A 255 -3.00 6.18 -2.25
N THR A 256 -4.31 6.03 -2.10
CA THR A 256 -5.21 7.16 -1.80
C THR A 256 -5.33 7.27 -0.29
N VAL A 257 -4.95 8.42 0.26
CA VAL A 257 -5.03 8.76 1.68
C VAL A 257 -6.12 9.80 1.87
N THR A 258 -7.14 9.45 2.65
CA THR A 258 -8.28 10.33 2.93
C THR A 258 -8.33 10.70 4.40
N PHE A 259 -8.31 11.99 4.69
CA PHE A 259 -8.70 12.53 5.99
C PHE A 259 -10.16 12.99 5.87
N ASP A 260 -11.06 12.37 6.63
CA ASP A 260 -12.47 12.69 6.59
C ASP A 260 -12.75 14.14 7.04
N GLN A 261 -13.98 14.60 6.81
CA GLN A 261 -14.42 15.92 7.22
C GLN A 261 -14.13 16.16 8.72
N TYR A 262 -13.72 17.38 9.06
CA TYR A 262 -13.33 17.78 10.42
C TYR A 262 -12.04 17.14 10.96
N VAL A 263 -11.32 16.30 10.22
CA VAL A 263 -10.04 15.76 10.71
C VAL A 263 -8.94 16.82 10.63
N ILE A 264 -8.61 17.30 9.43
CA ILE A 264 -7.59 18.34 9.23
C ILE A 264 -8.15 19.67 8.71
N ALA A 265 -9.43 19.69 8.31
CA ALA A 265 -10.08 20.85 7.69
C ALA A 265 -11.56 20.98 8.10
N PRO A 266 -12.17 22.18 8.03
CA PRO A 266 -13.59 22.36 8.30
C PRO A 266 -14.49 21.54 7.36
N TYR A 267 -15.71 21.22 7.79
CA TYR A 267 -16.70 20.48 6.97
C TYR A 267 -16.89 21.02 5.56
N ALA A 268 -16.91 22.35 5.40
CA ALA A 268 -17.11 22.99 4.11
C ALA A 268 -15.99 22.70 3.09
N ALA A 269 -14.80 22.30 3.56
CA ALA A 269 -13.70 21.88 2.70
C ALA A 269 -13.86 20.43 2.19
N GLY A 270 -14.82 19.67 2.74
CA GLY A 270 -14.99 18.25 2.44
C GLY A 270 -13.85 17.38 2.99
N PRO A 271 -13.84 16.08 2.65
CA PRO A 271 -12.70 15.21 2.96
C PRO A 271 -11.46 15.68 2.18
N GLN A 272 -10.29 15.59 2.82
CA GLN A 272 -9.01 15.92 2.19
C GLN A 272 -8.36 14.65 1.66
N VAL A 273 -8.11 14.61 0.35
CA VAL A 273 -7.68 13.40 -0.35
C VAL A 273 -6.32 13.63 -1.01
N PHE A 274 -5.36 12.76 -0.71
CA PHE A 274 -4.01 12.79 -1.25
C PHE A 274 -3.73 11.50 -2.02
N ALA A 275 -3.18 11.63 -3.23
CA ALA A 275 -2.63 10.50 -3.96
C ALA A 275 -1.13 10.43 -3.67
N VAL A 276 -0.67 9.30 -3.17
CA VAL A 276 0.74 9.02 -2.85
C VAL A 276 1.21 7.90 -3.78
N PRO A 277 2.02 8.20 -4.80
CA PRO A 277 2.50 7.20 -5.75
C PRO A 277 3.34 6.10 -5.08
N TYR A 278 3.32 4.87 -5.61
CA TYR A 278 4.20 3.79 -5.12
C TYR A 278 5.68 4.22 -5.12
N SER A 279 6.11 5.03 -6.09
CA SER A 279 7.49 5.53 -6.16
C SER A 279 7.95 6.35 -4.95
N GLU A 280 7.03 6.84 -4.10
CA GLU A 280 7.38 7.57 -2.87
C GLU A 280 7.76 6.64 -1.72
N PHE A 281 7.25 5.40 -1.70
CA PHE A 281 7.36 4.52 -0.55
C PHE A 281 7.73 3.07 -0.87
N TYR A 282 7.94 2.74 -2.16
CA TYR A 282 8.22 1.38 -2.61
C TYR A 282 9.44 0.76 -1.90
N ASN A 283 10.48 1.56 -1.68
CA ASN A 283 11.71 1.08 -1.03
C ASN A 283 11.52 0.80 0.47
N ALA A 284 10.49 1.38 1.09
CA ALA A 284 10.13 1.13 2.49
C ALA A 284 9.15 -0.06 2.66
N LEU A 285 8.73 -0.71 1.57
CA LEU A 285 7.89 -1.90 1.61
C LEU A 285 8.71 -3.15 1.97
N SER A 286 8.07 -4.08 2.70
CA SER A 286 8.61 -5.41 2.93
C SER A 286 8.72 -6.22 1.65
N GLU A 287 9.57 -7.24 1.64
CA GLU A 287 9.71 -8.13 0.48
C GLU A 287 8.38 -8.84 0.17
N HIS A 288 7.60 -9.21 1.18
CA HIS A 288 6.27 -9.80 0.98
C HIS A 288 5.32 -8.80 0.29
N ALA A 289 5.27 -7.55 0.77
CA ALA A 289 4.45 -6.50 0.17
C ALA A 289 4.78 -6.28 -1.32
N LYS A 290 6.07 -6.26 -1.67
CA LYS A 290 6.53 -6.15 -3.07
C LYS A 290 6.10 -7.32 -3.96
N THR A 291 5.77 -8.49 -3.40
CA THR A 291 5.31 -9.66 -4.18
C THR A 291 3.80 -9.70 -4.41
N ILE A 292 3.02 -9.08 -3.52
CA ILE A 292 1.56 -9.08 -3.59
C ILE A 292 1.01 -7.82 -4.26
N LEU A 293 1.72 -6.70 -4.19
CA LEU A 293 1.39 -5.47 -4.89
C LEU A 293 1.87 -5.55 -6.35
N ASP A 294 1.01 -5.15 -7.29
CA ASP A 294 1.34 -5.08 -8.72
C ASP A 294 1.85 -3.67 -9.05
N VAL A 295 3.13 -3.42 -8.75
CA VAL A 295 3.78 -2.14 -8.98
C VAL A 295 4.43 -2.14 -10.35
N SER A 296 4.05 -1.18 -11.19
CA SER A 296 4.60 -1.05 -12.55
C SER A 296 6.12 -0.84 -12.53
N GLN A 297 6.80 -1.34 -13.56
CA GLN A 297 8.25 -1.21 -13.70
C GLN A 297 8.69 0.26 -13.76
N GLU A 298 7.88 1.14 -14.36
CA GLU A 298 8.10 2.59 -14.40
C GLU A 298 8.11 3.22 -13.00
N GLN A 299 7.25 2.75 -12.10
CA GLN A 299 7.21 3.25 -10.72
C GLN A 299 8.37 2.73 -9.89
N THR A 300 8.77 1.46 -10.08
CA THR A 300 9.98 0.91 -9.46
C THR A 300 11.22 1.66 -9.92
N VAL A 301 11.36 1.92 -11.24
CA VAL A 301 12.46 2.75 -11.79
C VAL A 301 12.45 4.16 -11.18
N THR A 302 11.28 4.75 -10.98
CA THR A 302 11.17 6.08 -10.35
C THR A 302 11.55 6.04 -8.86
N ALA A 303 11.21 4.97 -8.14
CA ALA A 303 11.67 4.76 -6.75
C ALA A 303 13.19 4.58 -6.67
N ASP A 304 13.77 3.81 -7.60
CA ASP A 304 15.21 3.59 -7.70
C ASP A 304 15.95 4.89 -8.06
N PHE A 305 15.38 5.72 -8.95
CA PHE A 305 15.92 7.04 -9.25
C PHE A 305 15.96 7.94 -8.01
N LYS A 306 14.89 7.95 -7.21
CA LYS A 306 14.86 8.73 -5.97
C LYS A 306 15.89 8.26 -4.97
N ALA A 307 16.05 6.94 -4.82
CA ALA A 307 17.12 6.36 -4.02
C ALA A 307 18.52 6.78 -4.54
N ALA A 308 18.76 6.71 -5.85
CA ALA A 308 19.99 7.20 -6.47
C ALA A 308 20.21 8.70 -6.26
N ALA A 309 19.15 9.51 -6.30
CA ALA A 309 19.20 10.95 -6.05
C ALA A 309 19.55 11.27 -4.60
N THR A 310 18.96 10.56 -3.64
CA THR A 310 19.35 10.64 -2.23
C THR A 310 20.82 10.28 -2.05
N LEU A 311 21.28 9.16 -2.63
CA LEU A 311 22.68 8.77 -2.57
C LEU A 311 23.58 9.83 -3.17
N TRP A 312 23.28 10.33 -4.37
CA TRP A 312 24.02 11.42 -5.00
C TRP A 312 24.08 12.66 -4.09
N SER A 313 22.97 13.04 -3.46
CA SER A 313 22.92 14.18 -2.55
C SER A 313 23.92 14.04 -1.41
N TRP A 314 24.09 12.83 -0.85
CA TRP A 314 25.05 12.61 0.23
C TRP A 314 26.50 12.88 -0.18
N PHE A 315 26.85 12.79 -1.46
CA PHE A 315 28.19 13.09 -1.95
C PHE A 315 28.38 14.58 -2.27
N TYR A 316 27.34 15.26 -2.78
CA TYR A 316 27.49 16.58 -3.40
C TYR A 316 26.76 17.72 -2.68
N MET A 317 25.70 17.42 -1.93
CA MET A 317 24.72 18.41 -1.46
C MET A 317 24.44 18.36 0.04
N ASP A 318 24.14 17.18 0.56
CA ASP A 318 23.63 16.99 1.91
C ASP A 318 24.50 16.00 2.68
N ASP A 319 24.32 15.95 3.99
CA ASP A 319 24.94 14.91 4.81
C ASP A 319 24.06 13.66 4.86
N PRO A 320 24.66 12.45 4.84
CA PRO A 320 23.90 11.23 5.10
C PRO A 320 23.39 11.20 6.56
N PRO A 321 22.51 10.27 6.91
CA PRO A 321 22.21 9.96 8.30
C PRO A 321 23.49 9.71 9.12
N MET A 322 23.65 10.43 10.24
CA MET A 322 24.83 10.39 11.10
C MET A 322 24.44 10.44 12.59
N ASP A 323 25.19 9.73 13.43
CA ASP A 323 25.12 9.89 14.89
C ASP A 323 26.18 10.89 15.35
N TYR A 324 25.74 12.14 15.53
CA TYR A 324 26.57 13.25 16.01
C TYR A 324 27.10 13.08 17.44
N ASN A 325 26.69 12.03 18.17
CA ASN A 325 27.22 11.72 19.50
C ASN A 325 28.45 10.79 19.43
N VAL A 326 28.75 10.20 18.26
CA VAL A 326 29.85 9.27 18.07
C VAL A 326 30.81 9.84 17.04
N THR A 327 31.85 10.51 17.54
CA THR A 327 32.82 11.23 16.70
C THR A 327 34.21 10.61 16.71
N ALA A 328 34.98 10.80 15.63
CA ALA A 328 36.40 10.52 15.55
C ALA A 328 37.16 11.70 14.92
N GLU A 329 38.34 12.03 15.45
CA GLU A 329 39.22 13.04 14.87
C GLU A 329 40.40 12.36 14.16
N VAL A 330 40.56 12.62 12.87
CA VAL A 330 41.67 12.09 12.06
C VAL A 330 42.26 13.22 11.23
N ASP A 331 43.58 13.40 11.33
CA ASP A 331 44.32 14.45 10.61
C ASP A 331 43.79 15.88 10.84
N GLY A 332 43.14 16.13 11.98
CA GLY A 332 42.53 17.42 12.34
C GLY A 332 41.13 17.65 11.77
N ASN A 333 40.55 16.66 11.07
CA ASN A 333 39.16 16.67 10.63
C ASN A 333 38.29 15.86 11.60
N LEU A 334 37.11 16.40 11.91
CA LEU A 334 36.09 15.71 12.70
C LEU A 334 35.21 14.87 11.77
N TYR A 335 34.95 13.65 12.20
CA TYR A 335 34.02 12.75 11.54
C TYR A 335 32.97 12.26 12.53
N ASP A 336 31.74 12.14 12.05
CA ASP A 336 30.61 11.55 12.75
C ASP A 336 30.35 10.14 12.22
N LEU A 337 29.86 9.25 13.08
CA LEU A 337 29.51 7.89 12.68
C LEU A 337 28.35 7.91 11.67
N ALA A 338 28.46 7.18 10.57
CA ALA A 338 27.33 6.96 9.67
C ALA A 338 26.24 6.14 10.36
N ASP A 339 24.98 6.58 10.30
CA ASP A 339 23.80 5.83 10.75
C ASP A 339 22.95 5.39 9.55
N ILE A 340 23.61 4.78 8.57
CA ILE A 340 22.97 4.26 7.36
C ILE A 340 22.69 2.78 7.59
N LYS A 341 21.40 2.38 7.54
CA LYS A 341 21.00 0.99 7.78
C LYS A 341 21.70 0.04 6.79
N GLY A 342 22.24 -1.05 7.33
CA GLY A 342 22.96 -2.06 6.55
C GLY A 342 24.34 -1.65 6.02
N VAL A 343 24.83 -0.44 6.35
CA VAL A 343 26.12 0.06 5.89
C VAL A 343 27.05 0.32 7.08
N GLU A 344 27.99 -0.60 7.28
CA GLU A 344 28.96 -0.49 8.38
C GLU A 344 30.33 0.04 7.93
N THR A 345 30.66 -0.04 6.64
CA THR A 345 32.00 0.28 6.11
C THR A 345 31.91 0.99 4.76
N LEU A 346 33.03 1.50 4.27
CA LEU A 346 33.15 2.05 2.91
C LEU A 346 32.86 0.99 1.84
N GLU A 347 33.21 -0.27 2.10
CA GLU A 347 32.82 -1.40 1.24
C GLU A 347 31.30 -1.58 1.21
N GLY A 348 30.64 -1.45 2.38
CA GLY A 348 29.18 -1.46 2.49
C GLY A 348 28.53 -0.30 1.74
N LEU A 349 29.08 0.92 1.84
CA LEU A 349 28.61 2.09 1.10
C LEU A 349 28.76 1.90 -0.41
N ARG A 350 29.88 1.35 -0.85
CA ARG A 350 30.08 1.00 -2.26
C ARG A 350 29.09 -0.06 -2.72
N ALA A 351 28.84 -1.10 -1.93
CA ALA A 351 27.84 -2.12 -2.25
C ALA A 351 26.43 -1.53 -2.34
N LEU A 352 26.10 -0.53 -1.52
CA LEU A 352 24.84 0.20 -1.60
C LEU A 352 24.73 1.02 -2.90
N LEU A 353 25.78 1.77 -3.26
CA LEU A 353 25.82 2.52 -4.53
C LEU A 353 25.58 1.60 -5.74
N LEU A 354 26.22 0.42 -5.76
CA LEU A 354 26.10 -0.54 -6.85
C LEU A 354 24.69 -1.11 -7.05
N ARG A 355 23.76 -0.91 -6.10
CA ARG A 355 22.35 -1.27 -6.29
C ARG A 355 21.63 -0.33 -7.26
N TYR A 356 22.11 0.90 -7.39
CA TYR A 356 21.42 1.97 -8.12
C TYR A 356 22.27 2.61 -9.21
N VAL A 357 23.59 2.48 -9.19
CA VAL A 357 24.48 3.05 -10.19
C VAL A 357 25.53 2.07 -10.66
N THR A 358 26.02 2.29 -11.89
CA THR A 358 27.11 1.50 -12.47
C THR A 358 28.39 1.57 -11.61
N PRO A 359 29.26 0.55 -11.65
CA PRO A 359 30.55 0.58 -10.94
C PRO A 359 31.39 1.81 -11.24
N GLU A 360 31.43 2.24 -12.50
CA GLU A 360 32.16 3.42 -12.93
C GLU A 360 31.66 4.68 -12.22
N LEU A 361 30.35 4.86 -12.14
CA LEU A 361 29.73 6.02 -11.50
C LEU A 361 29.85 5.97 -9.96
N ALA A 362 29.73 4.78 -9.36
CA ALA A 362 29.96 4.60 -7.92
C ALA A 362 31.41 4.97 -7.52
N ASP A 363 32.38 4.50 -8.30
CA ASP A 363 33.80 4.79 -8.06
C ASP A 363 34.12 6.27 -8.31
N GLU A 364 33.47 6.91 -9.29
CA GLU A 364 33.54 8.35 -9.52
C GLU A 364 33.05 9.14 -8.28
N TRP A 365 31.88 8.81 -7.73
CA TRP A 365 31.32 9.52 -6.58
C TRP A 365 32.19 9.36 -5.33
N LEU A 366 32.61 8.13 -5.04
CA LEU A 366 33.53 7.85 -3.92
C LEU A 366 34.87 8.58 -4.10
N GLY A 367 35.38 8.69 -5.33
CA GLY A 367 36.60 9.42 -5.64
C GLY A 367 36.45 10.94 -5.57
N SER A 368 35.27 11.50 -5.87
CA SER A 368 35.03 12.95 -5.91
C SER A 368 35.08 13.63 -4.54
N THR A 369 34.83 12.86 -3.47
CA THR A 369 34.71 13.36 -2.10
C THR A 369 35.91 12.97 -1.24
N GLU A 370 37.12 12.92 -1.82
CA GLU A 370 38.34 12.46 -1.12
C GLU A 370 38.37 12.94 0.35
N GLN A 371 38.47 11.98 1.27
CA GLN A 371 38.49 12.16 2.72
C GLN A 371 37.14 12.42 3.41
N ARG A 372 36.00 12.55 2.70
CA ARG A 372 34.68 12.71 3.32
C ARG A 372 34.21 11.43 4.02
N TYR A 373 34.33 10.30 3.34
CA TYR A 373 33.97 8.98 3.87
C TYR A 373 35.22 8.20 4.25
N ARG A 374 35.24 7.61 5.45
CA ARG A 374 36.42 6.90 5.96
C ARG A 374 36.03 5.79 6.92
N ASP A 375 36.70 4.64 6.78
CA ASP A 375 36.64 3.59 7.79
C ASP A 375 37.58 3.91 8.95
N ILE A 376 37.04 3.96 10.17
CA ILE A 376 37.78 4.16 11.42
C ILE A 376 37.38 3.03 12.37
N ASP A 377 38.37 2.23 12.79
CA ASP A 377 38.17 1.05 13.63
C ASP A 377 37.11 0.06 13.09
N GLY A 378 37.06 -0.07 11.75
CA GLY A 378 36.14 -0.99 11.07
C GLY A 378 34.70 -0.49 10.95
N ARG A 379 34.46 0.81 11.17
CA ARG A 379 33.15 1.46 11.03
C ARG A 379 33.23 2.65 10.09
N LEU A 380 32.16 2.92 9.35
CA LEU A 380 32.07 4.05 8.44
C LEU A 380 31.81 5.35 9.21
N TYR A 381 32.66 6.33 8.97
CA TYR A 381 32.54 7.68 9.48
C TYR A 381 32.49 8.67 8.32
N VAL A 382 31.77 9.78 8.52
CA VAL A 382 31.50 10.80 7.53
C VAL A 382 31.87 12.17 8.09
N MET A 383 32.58 12.96 7.30
CA MET A 383 32.83 14.36 7.58
C MET A 383 31.65 15.18 7.05
N SER A 384 30.99 15.93 7.95
CA SER A 384 29.90 16.83 7.56
C SER A 384 30.36 17.87 6.54
N ALA A 385 29.62 17.98 5.44
CA ALA A 385 29.91 18.89 4.33
C ALA A 385 28.66 19.36 3.58
N GLY A 386 27.47 19.28 4.21
CA GLY A 386 26.21 19.75 3.64
C GLY A 386 26.28 21.22 3.17
N ARG A 387 25.79 21.47 1.95
CA ARG A 387 25.76 22.76 1.26
C ARG A 387 24.33 23.26 0.99
N GLY A 388 23.34 22.37 1.07
CA GLY A 388 21.94 22.65 0.73
C GLY A 388 21.71 22.75 -0.78
N GLY A 389 20.43 22.65 -1.17
CA GLY A 389 19.96 22.63 -2.57
C GLY A 389 20.05 23.96 -3.32
N ASN A 390 20.01 23.89 -4.66
CA ASN A 390 19.78 25.04 -5.52
C ASN A 390 18.34 25.56 -5.37
N GLU A 391 18.17 26.65 -4.62
CA GLU A 391 16.87 27.30 -4.39
C GLU A 391 16.20 27.88 -5.65
N SER A 392 16.91 27.96 -6.78
CA SER A 392 16.30 28.34 -8.06
C SER A 392 15.55 27.21 -8.76
N LEU A 393 15.48 26.02 -8.14
CA LEU A 393 14.71 24.88 -8.61
C LEU A 393 13.47 24.67 -7.74
N GLY A 394 12.34 24.44 -8.41
CA GLY A 394 11.07 24.10 -7.78
C GLY A 394 10.79 22.60 -7.81
N GLY A 395 9.50 22.26 -7.79
CA GLY A 395 9.06 20.86 -7.92
C GLY A 395 9.48 20.23 -9.25
N TYR A 396 9.59 18.90 -9.25
CA TYR A 396 9.94 18.12 -10.43
C TYR A 396 8.99 16.95 -10.66
N THR A 397 8.95 16.46 -11.89
CA THR A 397 8.25 15.23 -12.27
C THR A 397 9.22 14.26 -12.93
N CYS A 398 9.02 12.96 -12.73
CA CYS A 398 9.78 11.91 -13.40
C CYS A 398 8.90 11.13 -14.38
N THR A 399 9.48 10.71 -15.50
CA THR A 399 8.85 9.77 -16.44
C THR A 399 9.88 8.77 -16.91
N ALA A 400 9.61 7.48 -16.73
CA ALA A 400 10.46 6.41 -17.20
C ALA A 400 9.98 5.92 -18.58
N ALA A 401 10.90 5.82 -19.54
CA ALA A 401 10.69 5.18 -20.82
C ALA A 401 11.47 3.87 -20.88
N LEU A 402 10.76 2.74 -20.95
CA LEU A 402 11.34 1.40 -20.99
C LEU A 402 11.65 0.96 -22.43
N ASP A 403 12.79 0.30 -22.61
CA ASP A 403 13.23 -0.41 -23.83
C ASP A 403 13.85 -1.76 -23.42
N GLY A 404 12.99 -2.77 -23.26
CA GLY A 404 13.37 -4.08 -22.75
C GLY A 404 13.93 -3.99 -21.32
N ASP A 405 15.15 -4.51 -21.14
CA ASP A 405 15.88 -4.47 -19.86
C ASP A 405 16.68 -3.17 -19.68
N SER A 406 16.30 -2.09 -20.36
CA SER A 406 16.97 -0.79 -20.30
C SER A 406 15.98 0.35 -20.48
N GLY A 407 16.44 1.59 -20.34
CA GLY A 407 15.58 2.74 -20.57
C GLY A 407 16.23 4.06 -20.22
N VAL A 408 15.41 5.10 -20.25
CA VAL A 408 15.79 6.46 -19.83
C VAL A 408 14.71 7.00 -18.91
N LEU A 409 15.11 7.44 -17.72
CA LEU A 409 14.25 8.26 -16.87
C LEU A 409 14.50 9.72 -17.20
N THR A 410 13.44 10.48 -17.40
CA THR A 410 13.49 11.93 -17.61
C THR A 410 12.96 12.64 -16.38
N GLN A 411 13.79 13.46 -15.74
CA GLN A 411 13.37 14.39 -14.70
C GLN A 411 13.11 15.75 -15.34
N THR A 412 11.93 16.31 -15.15
CA THR A 412 11.59 17.68 -15.57
C THR A 412 11.43 18.55 -14.33
N VAL A 413 12.29 19.56 -14.19
CA VAL A 413 12.34 20.45 -13.01
C VAL A 413 11.78 21.81 -13.37
N THR A 414 10.97 22.38 -12.47
CA THR A 414 10.46 23.75 -12.59
C THR A 414 11.53 24.75 -12.20
N LEU A 415 11.71 25.81 -12.99
CA LEU A 415 12.67 26.87 -12.66
C LEU A 415 11.98 28.00 -11.89
N LEU A 416 12.58 28.40 -10.77
CA LEU A 416 12.15 29.51 -9.94
C LEU A 416 13.04 30.74 -10.14
N ALA A 417 12.47 31.91 -9.91
CA ALA A 417 13.20 33.18 -9.85
C ALA A 417 12.82 33.93 -8.57
N TRP A 418 13.81 34.54 -7.94
CA TRP A 418 13.59 35.39 -6.77
C TRP A 418 12.77 36.64 -7.16
N ASP A 419 11.64 36.85 -6.50
CA ASP A 419 10.83 38.07 -6.61
C ASP A 419 11.13 39.00 -5.44
N ASP A 420 11.84 40.11 -5.71
CA ASP A 420 12.18 41.13 -4.72
C ASP A 420 10.96 41.80 -4.08
N THR A 421 9.82 41.84 -4.76
CA THR A 421 8.59 42.46 -4.24
C THR A 421 7.89 41.54 -3.26
N ALA A 422 7.78 40.25 -3.61
CA ALA A 422 7.15 39.23 -2.77
C ALA A 422 8.09 38.72 -1.66
N GLN A 423 9.41 38.94 -1.80
CA GLN A 423 10.46 38.35 -0.96
C GLN A 423 10.35 36.83 -0.92
N ALA A 424 10.10 36.23 -2.09
CA ALA A 424 9.90 34.79 -2.25
C ALA A 424 10.34 34.30 -3.64
N TRP A 425 10.66 33.02 -3.74
CA TRP A 425 10.87 32.34 -5.02
C TRP A 425 9.54 32.14 -5.75
N ALA A 426 9.48 32.57 -7.00
CA ALA A 426 8.29 32.48 -7.85
C ALA A 426 8.54 31.59 -9.07
N ASP A 427 7.54 30.79 -9.43
CA ASP A 427 7.57 29.96 -10.64
C ASP A 427 7.71 30.83 -11.90
N THR A 428 8.70 30.51 -12.74
CA THR A 428 8.98 31.22 -13.99
C THR A 428 8.12 30.75 -15.17
N GLY A 429 7.36 29.66 -15.00
CA GLY A 429 6.64 28.95 -16.06
C GLY A 429 7.56 28.20 -17.03
N LYS A 430 8.83 28.03 -16.68
CA LYS A 430 9.84 27.31 -17.48
C LYS A 430 10.27 26.03 -16.78
N THR A 431 10.69 25.07 -17.58
CA THR A 431 11.22 23.79 -17.10
C THR A 431 12.55 23.45 -17.79
N GLU A 432 13.35 22.63 -17.11
CA GLU A 432 14.55 22.01 -17.66
C GLU A 432 14.47 20.48 -17.46
N ALA A 433 14.98 19.72 -18.43
CA ALA A 433 14.88 18.27 -18.45
C ALA A 433 16.26 17.60 -18.40
N TYR A 434 16.37 16.56 -17.58
CA TYR A 434 17.59 15.79 -17.36
C TYR A 434 17.30 14.31 -17.59
N GLU A 435 18.18 13.64 -18.34
CA GLU A 435 18.02 12.24 -18.73
C GLU A 435 18.99 11.34 -17.96
N TYR A 436 18.46 10.23 -17.47
CA TYR A 436 19.14 9.25 -16.63
C TYR A 436 19.02 7.87 -17.29
N PRO A 437 19.99 7.47 -18.13
CA PRO A 437 19.99 6.17 -18.78
C PRO A 437 20.25 5.05 -17.76
N PHE A 438 19.44 3.99 -17.81
CA PHE A 438 19.52 2.86 -16.90
C PHE A 438 19.43 1.50 -17.61
N THR A 439 19.89 0.48 -16.91
CA THR A 439 19.63 -0.94 -17.20
C THR A 439 18.94 -1.60 -16.01
N LEU A 440 18.04 -2.53 -16.26
CA LEU A 440 17.37 -3.32 -15.23
C LEU A 440 18.27 -4.48 -14.79
N VAL A 441 18.49 -4.59 -13.47
CA VAL A 441 19.19 -5.69 -12.82
C VAL A 441 18.27 -6.20 -11.72
N ASP A 442 17.81 -7.45 -11.84
CA ASP A 442 16.84 -8.06 -10.91
C ASP A 442 15.58 -7.21 -10.66
N GLY A 443 15.11 -6.50 -11.70
CA GLY A 443 13.94 -5.62 -11.64
C GLY A 443 14.21 -4.19 -11.17
N HIS A 444 15.45 -3.86 -10.79
CA HIS A 444 15.86 -2.54 -10.32
C HIS A 444 16.67 -1.74 -11.36
N ALA A 445 16.47 -0.43 -11.40
CA ALA A 445 17.20 0.46 -12.29
C ALA A 445 18.62 0.75 -11.78
N VAL A 446 19.61 0.43 -12.61
CA VAL A 446 21.02 0.79 -12.41
C VAL A 446 21.40 1.88 -13.40
N PHE A 447 21.63 3.10 -12.91
CA PHE A 447 21.90 4.29 -13.71
C PHE A 447 23.38 4.40 -14.11
N SER A 448 23.61 4.75 -15.38
CA SER A 448 24.95 4.90 -15.97
C SER A 448 25.41 6.36 -16.10
N ALA A 449 24.49 7.31 -15.95
CA ALA A 449 24.78 8.73 -15.85
C ALA A 449 23.79 9.41 -14.91
N PHE A 450 24.26 10.42 -14.17
CA PHE A 450 23.46 11.11 -13.17
C PHE A 450 23.76 12.61 -13.13
N PRO A 451 23.33 13.37 -14.16
CA PRO A 451 23.66 14.78 -14.34
C PRO A 451 22.91 15.74 -13.38
N CYS A 452 22.46 15.24 -12.22
CA CYS A 452 21.54 15.86 -11.26
C CYS A 452 21.55 17.41 -11.24
N PRO A 453 20.39 18.09 -11.28
CA PRO A 453 20.31 19.54 -11.40
C PRO A 453 20.53 20.34 -10.11
N TYR A 454 20.57 19.65 -8.96
CA TYR A 454 20.42 20.25 -7.63
C TYR A 454 21.60 21.10 -7.16
#